data_AF-A0AAV1NB46-F1
#
_entry.id   AF-A0AAV1NB46-F1
#
_cell.length_a   1.000
_cell.length_b   1.000
_cell.length_c   1.000
_cell.angle_alpha   90.00
_cell.angle_beta   90.00
_cell.angle_gamma   90.00
#
_symmetry.space_group_name_H-M   'P 1'
#
loop_
_entity.id
_entity.type
_entity.pdbx_description
1 polymer ?
#
loop_
_entity_poly.entity_id
_entity_poly.type
_entity_poly.pdbx_seq_one_letter_code
_entity_poly.pdbx_strand_id
1 'polypeptide(L)'
;MNNQQEGSAVSPATPSVKDLVKVLYGGKRFGNHVDEVWPNLFIGDMSVANDRYSLWKLGITHVLNAAHGRMYCQGSHDFYGSAVDYYGVPADDSPSFDLSRYFFPSAEYIQNALDTAGARIFVHCAVGVSRSASLVLAYLMIHHHKTLLEAINKVKEHRWIFPNRGFLKQLRALDRSLMTKNIFLLTKLCPDTCMDTCSSAALKGKKKEYLTVKDLQKLLDSCKLHLSQVDEVWPNIYIGNLAVAQNKAVLLKLGITHVLNAAHSKQGSIGNQSFYGNDFVYCGIPADDSTHFDLDVYFQPAADFIHKALKSPDGKVLVHCIMGMSRSSTLVLAYLMIYHHLPLKQALQKLIHKRAIYPNRNFLALLLDLDLQMTRKKKTCQIL
;
A
#
# COMPACT_ATOMS: atom_id res chain seq x y z
N MET A 1 3.71 43.05 -26.39
CA MET A 1 4.13 41.64 -26.55
C MET A 1 4.58 41.13 -25.18
N ASN A 2 3.66 40.59 -24.38
CA ASN A 2 3.99 39.91 -23.13
C ASN A 2 3.51 38.46 -23.29
N ASN A 3 4.46 37.55 -23.51
CA ASN A 3 4.20 36.12 -23.60
C ASN A 3 3.94 35.56 -22.20
N GLN A 4 2.71 35.10 -21.98
CA GLN A 4 2.36 34.17 -20.92
C GLN A 4 3.01 32.83 -21.23
N GLN A 5 3.88 32.33 -20.34
CA GLN A 5 4.28 30.93 -20.35
C GLN A 5 3.22 30.13 -19.60
N GLU A 6 2.42 29.39 -20.36
CA GLU A 6 1.54 28.34 -19.85
C GLU A 6 2.37 27.25 -19.16
N GLY A 7 2.22 27.14 -17.83
CA GLY A 7 2.81 26.07 -17.05
C GLY A 7 2.11 24.74 -17.34
N SER A 8 2.83 23.77 -17.90
CA SER A 8 2.36 22.40 -18.06
C SER A 8 2.12 21.77 -16.67
N ALA A 9 0.85 21.58 -16.29
CA ALA A 9 0.47 20.98 -15.01
C ALA A 9 0.89 19.49 -14.95
N VAL A 10 2.03 19.23 -14.32
CA VAL A 10 2.44 17.88 -13.94
C VAL A 10 1.54 17.42 -12.80
N SER A 11 0.66 16.46 -13.05
CA SER A 11 -0.18 15.85 -12.01
C SER A 11 0.72 15.25 -10.90
N PRO A 12 0.58 15.67 -9.63
CA PRO A 12 1.45 15.21 -8.57
C PRO A 12 1.16 13.74 -8.25
N ALA A 13 2.17 12.90 -8.40
CA ALA A 13 2.09 11.49 -8.04
C ALA A 13 1.74 11.31 -6.55
N THR A 14 0.84 10.37 -6.23
CA THR A 14 0.54 9.97 -4.84
C THR A 14 1.84 9.73 -4.04
N PRO A 15 2.09 10.48 -2.94
CA PRO A 15 3.34 10.38 -2.18
C PRO A 15 3.57 8.98 -1.58
N SER A 16 4.83 8.64 -1.27
CA SER A 16 5.13 7.37 -0.59
C SER A 16 4.66 7.40 0.86
N VAL A 17 4.52 6.22 1.50
CA VAL A 17 4.19 6.17 2.93
C VAL A 17 5.24 6.90 3.78
N LYS A 18 6.51 6.83 3.39
CA LYS A 18 7.60 7.54 4.07
C LYS A 18 7.40 9.06 4.00
N ASP A 19 7.03 9.56 2.83
CA ASP A 19 6.78 11.00 2.62
C ASP A 19 5.55 11.46 3.39
N LEU A 20 4.45 10.68 3.35
CA LEU A 20 3.24 10.97 4.12
C LEU A 20 3.52 11.00 5.62
N VAL A 21 4.31 10.05 6.14
CA VAL A 21 4.74 10.03 7.54
C VAL A 21 5.53 11.29 7.87
N LYS A 22 6.45 11.74 7.00
CA LYS A 22 7.19 13.00 7.19
C LYS A 22 6.24 14.20 7.24
N VAL A 23 5.25 14.25 6.36
CA VAL A 23 4.21 15.29 6.38
C VAL A 23 3.41 15.24 7.67
N LEU A 24 3.00 14.07 8.15
CA LEU A 24 2.22 13.91 9.39
C LEU A 24 3.00 14.31 10.64
N TYR A 25 4.33 14.14 10.64
CA TYR A 25 5.21 14.66 11.70
C TYR A 25 5.39 16.19 11.64
N GLY A 26 5.34 16.78 10.44
CA GLY A 26 5.45 18.22 10.26
C GLY A 26 4.15 18.94 10.62
N GLY A 27 4.03 19.48 11.82
CA GLY A 27 2.86 20.27 12.23
C GLY A 27 2.76 20.45 13.73
N LYS A 28 1.87 21.35 14.16
CA LYS A 28 1.60 21.55 15.58
C LYS A 28 0.78 20.37 16.12
N ARG A 29 1.20 19.78 17.23
CA ARG A 29 0.48 18.69 17.93
C ARG A 29 -0.64 19.26 18.80
N PHE A 30 -1.60 19.93 18.19
CA PHE A 30 -2.82 20.39 18.86
C PHE A 30 -3.99 19.49 18.46
N GLY A 31 -4.87 19.22 19.40
CA GLY A 31 -6.13 18.53 19.18
C GLY A 31 -6.94 18.60 20.45
N ASN A 32 -8.13 19.15 20.37
CA ASN A 32 -9.08 19.07 21.48
C ASN A 32 -9.69 17.67 21.50
N HIS A 33 -10.59 17.39 22.43
CA HIS A 33 -11.34 16.14 22.39
C HIS A 33 -12.21 16.01 21.12
N VAL A 34 -12.51 17.13 20.46
CA VAL A 34 -13.22 17.23 19.19
C VAL A 34 -12.81 18.49 18.45
N ASP A 35 -12.60 18.39 17.13
CA ASP A 35 -12.29 19.53 16.27
C ASP A 35 -13.11 19.44 14.97
N GLU A 36 -13.61 20.57 14.48
CA GLU A 36 -14.19 20.67 13.14
C GLU A 36 -13.06 20.67 12.11
N VAL A 37 -13.03 19.66 11.23
CA VAL A 37 -11.93 19.48 10.26
C VAL A 37 -12.35 19.78 8.82
N TRP A 38 -13.66 19.93 8.62
CA TRP A 38 -14.33 20.27 7.36
C TRP A 38 -15.74 20.80 7.71
N PRO A 39 -16.38 21.66 6.91
CA PRO A 39 -17.69 22.22 7.25
C PRO A 39 -18.70 21.17 7.72
N ASN A 40 -19.19 21.35 8.96
CA ASN A 40 -20.12 20.47 9.68
C ASN A 40 -19.63 19.03 9.93
N LEU A 41 -18.33 18.75 9.72
CA LEU A 41 -17.69 17.44 9.92
C LEU A 41 -16.59 17.52 10.98
N PHE A 42 -16.81 16.80 12.07
CA PHE A 42 -16.00 16.81 13.27
C PHE A 42 -15.23 15.50 13.41
N ILE A 43 -13.98 15.58 13.88
CA ILE A 43 -13.23 14.42 14.36
C ILE A 43 -13.02 14.56 15.86
N GLY A 44 -13.22 13.48 16.60
CA GLY A 44 -12.85 13.46 18.02
C GLY A 44 -12.56 12.09 18.59
N ASP A 45 -12.43 12.08 19.90
CA ASP A 45 -12.14 10.92 20.70
C ASP A 45 -13.38 10.39 21.43
N MET A 46 -13.17 9.32 22.19
CA MET A 46 -14.25 8.65 22.91
C MET A 46 -14.79 9.44 24.11
N SER A 47 -14.07 10.45 24.61
CA SER A 47 -14.58 11.26 25.72
C SER A 47 -15.80 12.06 25.26
N VAL A 48 -15.70 12.71 24.10
CA VAL A 48 -16.82 13.44 23.47
C VAL A 48 -17.89 12.46 22.98
N ALA A 49 -17.49 11.31 22.43
CA ALA A 49 -18.46 10.30 21.98
C ALA A 49 -19.37 9.77 23.09
N ASN A 50 -18.88 9.77 24.34
CA ASN A 50 -19.62 9.32 25.52
C ASN A 50 -20.28 10.49 26.30
N ASP A 51 -20.12 11.73 25.87
CA ASP A 51 -20.75 12.92 26.47
C ASP A 51 -21.89 13.42 25.58
N ARG A 52 -23.10 12.96 25.89
CA ARG A 52 -24.33 13.36 25.16
C ARG A 52 -24.60 14.85 25.24
N TYR A 53 -24.24 15.51 26.34
CA TYR A 53 -24.44 16.95 26.49
C TYR A 53 -23.50 17.72 25.56
N SER A 54 -22.24 17.32 25.47
CA SER A 54 -21.29 17.92 24.52
C SER A 54 -21.72 17.72 23.07
N LEU A 55 -22.15 16.51 22.69
CA LEU A 55 -22.67 16.25 21.34
C LEU A 55 -23.91 17.08 21.02
N TRP A 56 -24.86 17.19 21.96
CA TRP A 56 -26.05 18.03 21.82
C TRP A 56 -25.70 19.51 21.70
N LYS A 57 -24.79 20.02 22.55
CA LYS A 57 -24.34 21.42 22.52
C LYS A 57 -23.62 21.76 21.21
N LEU A 58 -22.92 20.80 20.62
CA LEU A 58 -22.31 20.92 19.29
C LEU A 58 -23.34 20.76 18.16
N GLY A 59 -24.59 20.40 18.44
CA GLY A 59 -25.63 20.16 17.45
C GLY A 59 -25.36 18.93 16.57
N ILE A 60 -24.64 17.94 17.09
CA ILE A 60 -24.35 16.70 16.34
C ILE A 60 -25.64 15.92 16.14
N THR A 61 -25.93 15.59 14.88
CA THR A 61 -27.10 14.80 14.46
C THR A 61 -26.71 13.42 13.94
N HIS A 62 -25.45 13.22 13.57
CA HIS A 62 -24.95 11.94 13.06
C HIS A 62 -23.62 11.57 13.74
N VAL A 63 -23.43 10.28 14.05
CA VAL A 63 -22.20 9.76 14.63
C VAL A 63 -21.68 8.59 13.81
N LEU A 64 -20.45 8.70 13.32
CA LEU A 64 -19.68 7.59 12.77
C LEU A 64 -18.63 7.13 13.80
N ASN A 65 -18.80 5.92 14.33
CA ASN A 65 -17.85 5.31 15.25
C ASN A 65 -16.92 4.36 14.51
N ALA A 66 -15.69 4.81 14.27
CA ALA A 66 -14.63 4.05 13.59
C ALA A 66 -13.97 2.99 14.49
N ALA A 67 -14.53 2.67 15.65
CA ALA A 67 -14.02 1.69 16.61
C ALA A 67 -15.16 0.88 17.26
N HIS A 68 -16.30 0.71 16.57
CA HIS A 68 -17.49 0.07 17.13
C HIS A 68 -17.20 -1.35 17.65
N GLY A 69 -17.80 -1.69 18.79
CA GLY A 69 -17.63 -3.01 19.42
C GLY A 69 -16.31 -3.19 20.17
N ARG A 70 -15.44 -2.17 20.23
CA ARG A 70 -14.24 -2.17 21.08
C ARG A 70 -14.55 -1.66 22.48
N MET A 71 -13.73 -2.06 23.46
CA MET A 71 -13.86 -1.57 24.84
C MET A 71 -13.95 -0.04 24.84
N TYR A 72 -14.95 0.49 25.54
CA TYR A 72 -15.24 1.92 25.68
C TYR A 72 -15.66 2.65 24.37
N CYS A 73 -15.83 1.92 23.27
CA CYS A 73 -16.42 2.40 22.01
C CYS A 73 -17.73 1.64 21.70
N GLN A 74 -18.53 1.38 22.75
CA GLN A 74 -19.76 0.59 22.68
C GLN A 74 -21.00 1.40 22.27
N GLY A 75 -20.84 2.66 21.86
CA GLY A 75 -21.94 3.48 21.36
C GLY A 75 -22.78 2.68 20.37
N SER A 76 -24.09 2.66 20.62
CA SER A 76 -25.11 2.03 19.77
C SER A 76 -26.25 3.03 19.60
N HIS A 77 -27.22 2.70 18.75
CA HIS A 77 -28.44 3.49 18.62
C HIS A 77 -29.14 3.68 19.98
N ASP A 78 -29.07 2.70 20.88
CA ASP A 78 -29.64 2.79 22.24
C ASP A 78 -28.94 3.84 23.11
N PHE A 79 -27.63 4.04 22.93
CA PHE A 79 -26.89 5.03 23.70
C PHE A 79 -27.24 6.45 23.28
N TYR A 80 -27.32 6.71 21.98
CA TYR A 80 -27.58 8.06 21.47
C TYR A 80 -29.07 8.41 21.39
N GLY A 81 -29.96 7.41 21.38
CA GLY A 81 -31.40 7.58 21.24
C GLY A 81 -31.79 8.05 19.84
N SER A 82 -33.07 8.40 19.65
CA SER A 82 -33.63 8.77 18.35
C SER A 82 -33.15 10.13 17.80
N ALA A 83 -32.40 10.91 18.58
CA ALA A 83 -31.95 12.24 18.20
C ALA A 83 -30.69 12.24 17.34
N VAL A 84 -29.97 11.10 17.27
CA VAL A 84 -28.70 10.97 16.56
C VAL A 84 -28.72 9.70 15.73
N ASP A 85 -28.52 9.84 14.43
CA ASP A 85 -28.27 8.70 13.55
C ASP A 85 -26.85 8.17 13.83
N TYR A 86 -26.69 6.85 13.83
CA TYR A 86 -25.46 6.18 14.23
C TYR A 86 -25.00 5.14 13.20
N TYR A 87 -23.73 5.23 12.80
CA TYR A 87 -23.07 4.26 11.94
C TYR A 87 -21.77 3.72 12.59
N GLY A 88 -21.74 2.41 12.86
CA GLY A 88 -20.63 1.74 13.52
C GLY A 88 -19.73 0.97 12.56
N VAL A 89 -18.43 1.29 12.57
CA VAL A 89 -17.39 0.54 11.84
C VAL A 89 -16.51 -0.22 12.86
N PRO A 90 -16.51 -1.57 12.84
CA PRO A 90 -15.80 -2.37 13.82
C PRO A 90 -14.31 -2.53 13.46
N ALA A 91 -13.53 -1.45 13.62
CA ALA A 91 -12.13 -1.41 13.15
C ALA A 91 -11.02 -1.56 14.22
N ASP A 92 -10.15 -2.52 13.91
CA ASP A 92 -8.68 -2.60 14.10
C ASP A 92 -7.88 -1.32 14.02
N ASP A 93 -7.34 -0.73 15.10
CA ASP A 93 -6.19 0.18 14.93
C ASP A 93 -4.87 -0.58 14.74
N SER A 94 -4.87 -1.50 13.78
CA SER A 94 -3.71 -2.31 13.44
C SER A 94 -3.29 -2.01 12.00
N PRO A 95 -1.99 -1.93 11.69
CA PRO A 95 -1.49 -1.91 10.32
C PRO A 95 -1.96 -3.09 9.46
N SER A 96 -2.39 -4.19 10.07
CA SER A 96 -2.92 -5.38 9.39
C SER A 96 -4.44 -5.35 9.15
N PHE A 97 -5.19 -4.41 9.74
CA PHE A 97 -6.63 -4.34 9.58
C PHE A 97 -6.98 -3.73 8.21
N ASP A 98 -7.87 -4.39 7.46
CA ASP A 98 -8.38 -3.90 6.19
C ASP A 98 -9.52 -2.89 6.39
N LEU A 99 -9.14 -1.62 6.56
CA LEU A 99 -10.07 -0.50 6.66
C LEU A 99 -10.67 -0.12 5.30
N SER A 100 -10.02 -0.52 4.20
CA SER A 100 -10.38 -0.10 2.84
C SER A 100 -11.80 -0.49 2.42
N ARG A 101 -12.31 -1.61 2.94
CA ARG A 101 -13.69 -2.06 2.75
C ARG A 101 -14.74 -1.08 3.28
N TYR A 102 -14.35 -0.20 4.21
CA TYR A 102 -15.24 0.78 4.84
C TYR A 102 -15.09 2.17 4.24
N PHE A 103 -14.16 2.42 3.31
CA PHE A 103 -13.94 3.75 2.75
C PHE A 103 -15.18 4.30 2.04
N PHE A 104 -15.75 3.56 1.08
CA PHE A 104 -16.95 4.02 0.35
C PHE A 104 -18.19 4.07 1.25
N PRO A 105 -18.55 3.01 2.01
CA PRO A 105 -19.73 3.07 2.89
C PRO A 105 -19.67 4.20 3.93
N SER A 106 -18.49 4.44 4.51
CA SER A 106 -18.30 5.55 5.47
C SER A 106 -18.37 6.91 4.78
N ALA A 107 -17.80 7.04 3.59
CA ALA A 107 -17.84 8.27 2.82
C ALA A 107 -19.28 8.62 2.39
N GLU A 108 -20.06 7.63 1.96
CA GLU A 108 -21.50 7.81 1.65
C GLU A 108 -22.30 8.21 2.89
N TYR A 109 -22.08 7.56 4.03
CA TYR A 109 -22.74 7.95 5.28
C TYR A 109 -22.42 9.41 5.66
N ILE A 110 -21.15 9.81 5.55
CA ILE A 110 -20.73 11.19 5.81
C ILE A 110 -21.40 12.15 4.82
N GLN A 111 -21.44 11.81 3.53
CA GLN A 111 -22.06 12.66 2.52
C GLN A 111 -23.57 12.82 2.76
N ASN A 112 -24.29 11.72 2.98
CA ASN A 112 -25.74 11.74 3.22
C ASN A 112 -26.10 12.58 4.45
N ALA A 113 -25.29 12.50 5.51
CA ALA A 113 -25.46 13.36 6.67
C ALA A 113 -25.28 14.84 6.30
N LEU A 114 -24.23 15.19 5.55
CA LEU A 114 -23.93 16.57 5.16
C LEU A 114 -24.87 17.16 4.10
N ASP A 115 -25.56 16.32 3.33
CA ASP A 115 -26.61 16.74 2.40
C ASP A 115 -27.90 17.17 3.11
N THR A 116 -28.06 16.79 4.38
CA THR A 116 -29.19 17.20 5.22
C THR A 116 -28.96 18.61 5.77
N ALA A 117 -29.87 19.53 5.45
CA ALA A 117 -29.76 20.92 5.90
C ALA A 117 -29.64 21.04 7.43
N GLY A 118 -28.58 21.70 7.90
CA GLY A 118 -28.32 21.90 9.33
C GLY A 118 -27.77 20.70 10.08
N ALA A 119 -27.56 19.55 9.42
CA ALA A 119 -26.96 18.38 10.05
C ALA A 119 -25.46 18.57 10.29
N ARG A 120 -24.97 17.95 11.36
CA ARG A 120 -23.55 17.94 11.75
C ARG A 120 -23.16 16.53 12.11
N ILE A 121 -22.04 16.08 11.56
CA ILE A 121 -21.56 14.70 11.73
C ILE A 121 -20.27 14.65 12.54
N PHE A 122 -20.24 13.74 13.51
CA PHE A 122 -19.10 13.46 14.35
C PHE A 122 -18.49 12.09 14.01
N VAL A 123 -17.22 12.08 13.59
CA VAL A 123 -16.48 10.87 13.24
C VAL A 123 -15.41 10.61 14.29
N HIS A 124 -15.55 9.54 15.07
CA HIS A 124 -14.65 9.28 16.20
C HIS A 124 -14.04 7.88 16.18
N CYS A 125 -12.98 7.70 16.96
CA CYS A 125 -12.50 6.38 17.36
C CYS A 125 -12.15 6.43 18.85
N ALA A 126 -11.16 5.68 19.32
CA ALA A 126 -10.74 5.76 20.73
C ALA A 126 -10.14 7.14 21.06
N VAL A 127 -9.15 7.60 20.27
CA VAL A 127 -8.40 8.85 20.52
C VAL A 127 -8.52 9.89 19.41
N GLY A 128 -9.26 9.59 18.33
CA GLY A 128 -9.49 10.53 17.23
C GLY A 128 -8.28 10.83 16.34
N VAL A 129 -7.30 9.92 16.24
CA VAL A 129 -6.01 10.17 15.54
C VAL A 129 -5.81 9.32 14.29
N SER A 130 -6.17 8.04 14.30
CA SER A 130 -5.82 7.07 13.24
C SER A 130 -7.04 6.58 12.45
N ARG A 131 -7.94 5.79 13.06
CA ARG A 131 -9.10 5.20 12.37
C ARG A 131 -10.09 6.24 11.84
N SER A 132 -10.59 7.12 12.71
CA SER A 132 -11.52 8.18 12.32
C SER A 132 -10.92 9.13 11.29
N ALA A 133 -9.67 9.54 11.51
CA ALA A 133 -8.92 10.34 10.53
C ALA A 133 -8.84 9.64 9.17
N SER A 134 -8.55 8.33 9.15
CA SER A 134 -8.47 7.59 7.88
C SER A 134 -9.79 7.59 7.11
N LEU A 135 -10.93 7.43 7.80
CA LEU A 135 -12.25 7.47 7.16
C LEU A 135 -12.60 8.88 6.64
N VAL A 136 -12.28 9.93 7.39
CA VAL A 136 -12.46 11.32 6.94
C VAL A 136 -11.56 11.66 5.75
N LEU A 137 -10.30 11.21 5.76
CA LEU A 137 -9.41 11.37 4.61
C LEU A 137 -9.97 10.66 3.37
N ALA A 138 -10.51 9.45 3.53
CA ALA A 138 -11.17 8.72 2.45
C ALA A 138 -12.38 9.50 1.90
N TYR A 139 -13.23 10.05 2.78
CA TYR A 139 -14.35 10.90 2.41
C TYR A 139 -13.93 12.11 1.56
N LEU A 140 -12.91 12.86 2.00
CA LEU A 140 -12.42 14.03 1.26
C LEU A 140 -11.86 13.64 -0.12
N MET A 141 -11.24 12.47 -0.25
CA MET A 141 -10.79 11.99 -1.57
C MET A 141 -11.97 11.56 -2.46
N ILE A 142 -12.97 10.88 -1.90
CA ILE A 142 -14.09 10.29 -2.66
C ILE A 142 -15.07 11.38 -3.12
N HIS A 143 -15.56 12.23 -2.21
CA HIS A 143 -16.62 13.21 -2.50
C HIS A 143 -16.10 14.60 -2.84
N HIS A 144 -14.91 14.98 -2.36
CA HIS A 144 -14.33 16.30 -2.61
C HIS A 144 -13.14 16.28 -3.57
N HIS A 145 -12.88 15.11 -4.19
CA HIS A 145 -11.85 14.89 -5.20
C HIS A 145 -10.45 15.38 -4.81
N LYS A 146 -10.17 15.42 -3.50
CA LYS A 146 -8.85 15.77 -2.98
C LYS A 146 -7.90 14.62 -3.26
N THR A 147 -6.64 14.92 -3.54
CA THR A 147 -5.57 13.93 -3.41
C THR A 147 -5.37 13.57 -1.94
N LEU A 148 -4.75 12.42 -1.66
CA LEU A 148 -4.43 12.04 -0.28
C LEU A 148 -3.61 13.11 0.46
N LEU A 149 -2.66 13.74 -0.23
CA LEU A 149 -1.82 14.78 0.37
C LEU A 149 -2.64 16.03 0.72
N GLU A 150 -3.53 16.46 -0.17
CA GLU A 150 -4.41 17.60 0.08
C GLU A 150 -5.39 17.31 1.22
N ALA A 151 -5.99 16.11 1.24
CA ALA A 151 -6.87 15.69 2.33
C ALA A 151 -6.14 15.70 3.67
N ILE A 152 -4.91 15.17 3.73
CA ILE A 152 -4.07 15.20 4.93
C ILE A 152 -3.80 16.64 5.38
N ASN A 153 -3.37 17.50 4.46
CA ASN A 153 -3.06 18.89 4.79
C ASN A 153 -4.29 19.63 5.32
N LYS A 154 -5.47 19.41 4.71
CA LYS A 154 -6.71 20.04 5.11
C LYS A 154 -7.15 19.67 6.53
N VAL A 155 -7.12 18.39 6.86
CA VAL A 155 -7.48 17.93 8.22
C VAL A 155 -6.45 18.44 9.24
N LYS A 156 -5.16 18.44 8.87
CA LYS A 156 -4.06 18.89 9.74
C LYS A 156 -4.06 20.39 10.05
N GLU A 157 -4.77 21.21 9.27
CA GLU A 157 -4.99 22.62 9.61
C GLU A 157 -5.73 22.78 10.94
N HIS A 158 -6.59 21.80 11.27
CA HIS A 158 -7.53 21.88 12.40
C HIS A 158 -7.22 20.87 13.51
N ARG A 159 -6.66 19.70 13.17
CA ARG A 159 -6.43 18.61 14.13
C ARG A 159 -5.18 17.80 13.82
N TRP A 160 -4.42 17.45 14.85
CA TRP A 160 -3.35 16.46 14.72
C TRP A 160 -3.91 15.05 14.44
N ILE A 161 -3.52 14.49 13.29
CA ILE A 161 -3.88 13.14 12.86
C ILE A 161 -2.62 12.32 12.55
N PHE A 162 -2.71 11.01 12.72
CA PHE A 162 -1.62 10.10 12.43
C PHE A 162 -2.16 8.68 12.13
N PRO A 163 -2.73 8.44 10.94
CA PRO A 163 -3.09 7.10 10.50
C PRO A 163 -1.90 6.15 10.58
N ASN A 164 -2.15 4.91 11.03
CA ASN A 164 -1.11 3.89 11.04
C ASN A 164 -0.60 3.58 9.61
N ARG A 165 0.59 2.98 9.50
CA ARG A 165 1.23 2.75 8.19
C ARG A 165 0.44 1.82 7.26
N GLY A 166 -0.38 0.92 7.80
CA GLY A 166 -1.26 0.07 7.01
C GLY A 166 -2.39 0.87 6.38
N PHE A 167 -3.02 1.75 7.15
CA PHE A 167 -4.07 2.65 6.65
C PHE A 167 -3.53 3.64 5.63
N LEU A 168 -2.34 4.20 5.84
CA LEU A 168 -1.71 5.06 4.84
C LEU A 168 -1.51 4.35 3.50
N LYS A 169 -1.20 3.05 3.50
CA LYS A 169 -1.09 2.28 2.24
C LYS A 169 -2.44 2.08 1.57
N GLN A 170 -3.46 1.78 2.36
CA GLN A 170 -4.83 1.62 1.85
C GLN A 170 -5.35 2.93 1.28
N LEU A 171 -5.12 4.06 1.95
CA LEU A 171 -5.45 5.40 1.47
C LEU A 171 -4.67 5.76 0.19
N ARG A 172 -3.38 5.42 0.09
CA ARG A 172 -2.60 5.58 -1.15
C ARG A 172 -3.16 4.72 -2.29
N ALA A 173 -3.65 3.52 -1.99
CA ALA A 173 -4.29 2.68 -2.98
C ALA A 173 -5.60 3.30 -3.48
N LEU A 174 -6.41 3.87 -2.56
CA LEU A 174 -7.61 4.63 -2.88
C LEU A 174 -7.29 5.86 -3.76
N ASP A 175 -6.33 6.69 -3.36
CA ASP A 175 -5.90 7.89 -4.09
C ASP A 175 -5.51 7.55 -5.55
N ARG A 176 -4.67 6.52 -5.72
CA ARG A 176 -4.30 6.02 -7.06
C ARG A 176 -5.49 5.52 -7.87
N SER A 177 -6.42 4.81 -7.23
CA SER A 177 -7.63 4.32 -7.89
C SER A 177 -8.54 5.47 -8.35
N LEU A 178 -8.68 6.52 -7.55
CA LEU A 178 -9.52 7.68 -7.87
C LEU A 178 -8.89 8.54 -8.96
N MET A 179 -7.57 8.78 -8.91
CA MET A 179 -6.83 9.45 -10.00
C MET A 179 -7.02 8.73 -11.34
N THR A 180 -6.98 7.39 -11.34
CA THR A 180 -7.18 6.60 -12.57
C THR A 180 -8.61 6.74 -13.12
N LYS A 181 -9.61 6.79 -12.25
CA LYS A 181 -11.02 6.99 -12.63
C LYS A 181 -11.28 8.42 -13.15
N ASN A 182 -10.71 9.45 -12.52
CA ASN A 182 -10.90 10.84 -12.94
C ASN A 182 -10.27 11.13 -14.31
N ILE A 183 -9.08 10.56 -14.61
CA ILE A 183 -8.48 10.65 -15.95
C ILE A 183 -9.37 9.98 -17.01
N PHE A 184 -10.02 8.86 -16.67
CA PHE A 184 -10.92 8.15 -17.57
C PHE A 184 -12.26 8.88 -17.81
N LEU A 185 -12.74 9.67 -16.85
CA LEU A 185 -13.96 10.48 -16.98
C LEU A 185 -13.71 11.79 -17.75
N LEU A 186 -12.60 12.48 -17.47
CA LEU A 186 -12.23 13.73 -18.17
C LEU A 186 -11.97 13.50 -19.67
N THR A 187 -11.50 12.32 -20.06
CA THR A 187 -11.32 11.95 -21.47
C THR A 187 -12.62 11.62 -22.20
N LYS A 188 -13.75 11.50 -21.49
CA LYS A 188 -15.08 11.27 -22.08
C LYS A 188 -15.97 12.52 -22.15
N LEU A 189 -15.58 13.62 -21.51
CA LEU A 189 -16.41 14.81 -21.32
C LEU A 189 -15.99 16.02 -22.18
N CYS A 190 -14.97 15.92 -23.04
CA CYS A 190 -14.70 16.96 -24.03
C CYS A 190 -15.64 16.79 -25.23
N PRO A 191 -16.58 17.72 -25.50
CA PRO A 191 -17.30 17.76 -26.76
C PRO A 191 -16.37 18.37 -27.81
N ASP A 192 -16.25 17.69 -28.95
CA ASP A 192 -15.53 18.17 -30.13
C ASP A 192 -16.17 19.46 -30.68
N THR A 193 -15.55 20.61 -30.43
CA THR A 193 -15.76 21.82 -31.26
C THR A 193 -14.48 22.61 -31.37
N CYS A 194 -13.60 22.23 -32.30
CA CYS A 194 -12.96 23.13 -33.28
C CYS A 194 -11.79 22.41 -33.99
N MET A 195 -12.03 22.01 -35.24
CA MET A 195 -11.21 22.36 -36.42
C MET A 195 -11.49 21.36 -37.53
N ASP A 196 -12.28 21.82 -38.50
CA ASP A 196 -12.29 21.29 -39.84
C ASP A 196 -10.88 21.29 -40.45
N THR A 197 -10.68 20.33 -41.36
CA THR A 197 -9.53 20.18 -42.27
C THR A 197 -8.24 19.61 -41.68
N CYS A 198 -8.27 18.32 -41.32
CA CYS A 198 -7.19 17.45 -41.78
C CYS A 198 -7.71 16.05 -42.10
N SER A 199 -7.30 15.58 -43.27
CA SER A 199 -7.65 14.31 -43.88
C SER A 199 -7.51 13.11 -42.93
N SER A 200 -8.48 12.22 -43.05
CA SER A 200 -8.57 10.89 -42.46
C SER A 200 -7.37 10.01 -42.83
N ALA A 201 -6.30 10.06 -42.05
CA ALA A 201 -5.30 9.00 -42.03
C ALA A 201 -4.58 8.90 -40.67
N ALA A 202 -4.98 7.87 -39.91
CA ALA A 202 -4.17 7.17 -38.92
C ALA A 202 -3.68 7.93 -37.66
N LEU A 203 -4.59 8.12 -36.69
CA LEU A 203 -4.21 8.13 -35.27
C LEU A 203 -5.08 7.14 -34.47
N LYS A 204 -4.85 5.84 -34.70
CA LYS A 204 -5.20 4.80 -33.73
C LYS A 204 -4.25 4.92 -32.53
N GLY A 205 -4.56 5.81 -31.58
CA GLY A 205 -3.85 5.91 -30.31
C GLY A 205 -3.95 4.59 -29.53
N LYS A 206 -2.83 3.89 -29.34
CA LYS A 206 -2.78 2.68 -28.51
C LYS A 206 -3.15 3.04 -27.06
N LYS A 207 -4.29 2.51 -26.57
CA LYS A 207 -4.60 2.46 -25.13
C LYS A 207 -3.37 1.91 -24.38
N LYS A 208 -2.84 2.67 -23.43
CA LYS A 208 -1.72 2.22 -22.62
C LYS A 208 -2.26 1.24 -21.57
N GLU A 209 -2.14 -0.04 -21.86
CA GLU A 209 -2.60 -1.13 -20.98
C GLU A 209 -1.65 -1.24 -19.79
N TYR A 210 -2.14 -0.92 -18.58
CA TYR A 210 -1.39 -1.08 -17.34
C TYR A 210 -1.45 -2.53 -16.88
N LEU A 211 -0.31 -3.08 -16.46
CA LEU A 211 -0.20 -4.44 -15.97
C LEU A 211 -0.98 -4.59 -14.65
N THR A 212 -1.90 -5.55 -14.57
CA THR A 212 -2.69 -5.81 -13.36
C THR A 212 -2.22 -7.07 -12.64
N VAL A 213 -2.67 -7.27 -11.39
CA VAL A 213 -2.42 -8.52 -10.65
C VAL A 213 -2.98 -9.73 -11.41
N LYS A 214 -4.13 -9.58 -12.07
CA LYS A 214 -4.74 -10.66 -12.86
C LYS A 214 -3.88 -11.02 -14.07
N ASP A 215 -3.22 -10.06 -14.69
CA ASP A 215 -2.31 -10.31 -15.82
C ASP A 215 -1.03 -11.03 -15.37
N LEU A 216 -0.51 -10.67 -14.19
CA LEU A 216 0.60 -11.39 -13.57
C LEU A 216 0.22 -12.82 -13.21
N GLN A 217 -0.97 -13.04 -12.65
CA GLN A 217 -1.47 -14.39 -12.34
C GLN A 217 -1.57 -15.25 -13.61
N LYS A 218 -2.14 -14.74 -14.70
CA LYS A 218 -2.16 -15.45 -15.99
C LYS A 218 -0.76 -15.85 -16.47
N LEU A 219 0.23 -14.98 -16.26
CA LEU A 219 1.62 -15.27 -16.61
C LEU A 219 2.21 -16.36 -15.72
N LEU A 220 1.90 -16.36 -14.42
CA LEU A 220 2.29 -17.43 -13.50
C LEU A 220 1.63 -18.77 -13.88
N ASP A 221 0.34 -18.75 -14.23
CA ASP A 221 -0.42 -19.95 -14.63
C ASP A 221 0.10 -20.58 -15.93
N SER A 222 0.85 -19.82 -16.74
CA SER A 222 1.53 -20.35 -17.93
C SER A 222 2.79 -21.18 -17.61
N CYS A 223 3.33 -21.10 -16.39
CA CYS A 223 4.48 -21.89 -15.97
C CYS A 223 4.11 -23.38 -15.92
N LYS A 224 4.94 -24.23 -16.54
CA LYS A 224 4.76 -25.70 -16.59
C LYS A 224 5.84 -26.48 -15.85
N LEU A 225 6.73 -25.79 -15.15
CA LEU A 225 7.80 -26.42 -14.40
C LEU A 225 7.25 -27.05 -13.12
N HIS A 226 7.88 -28.15 -12.69
CA HIS A 226 7.63 -28.72 -11.37
C HIS A 226 8.43 -27.96 -10.30
N LEU A 227 7.89 -27.94 -9.08
CA LEU A 227 8.56 -27.31 -7.94
C LEU A 227 9.67 -28.24 -7.43
N SER A 228 10.93 -27.90 -7.74
CA SER A 228 12.10 -28.59 -7.18
C SER A 228 12.42 -28.08 -5.76
N GLN A 229 13.37 -28.72 -5.07
CA GLN A 229 13.82 -28.24 -3.76
C GLN A 229 14.63 -26.94 -3.85
N VAL A 230 15.43 -26.77 -4.90
CA VAL A 230 16.26 -25.59 -5.16
C VAL A 230 16.53 -25.46 -6.66
N ASP A 231 16.45 -24.25 -7.18
CA ASP A 231 16.89 -23.94 -8.55
C ASP A 231 17.72 -22.66 -8.56
N GLU A 232 18.72 -22.61 -9.43
CA GLU A 232 19.37 -21.36 -9.80
C GLU A 232 18.45 -20.58 -10.76
N VAL A 233 17.93 -19.46 -10.28
CA VAL A 233 16.93 -18.66 -11.01
C VAL A 233 17.53 -17.44 -11.71
N TRP A 234 18.74 -17.06 -11.33
CA TRP A 234 19.56 -15.99 -11.89
C TRP A 234 21.02 -16.31 -11.57
N PRO A 235 22.03 -15.85 -12.35
CA PRO A 235 23.43 -16.15 -12.05
C PRO A 235 23.78 -15.93 -10.57
N ASN A 236 24.18 -17.02 -9.91
CA ASN A 236 24.54 -17.10 -8.50
C ASN A 236 23.41 -16.80 -7.49
N ILE A 237 22.14 -16.76 -7.92
CA ILE A 237 20.96 -16.63 -7.06
C ILE A 237 20.10 -17.88 -7.17
N TYR A 238 19.91 -18.52 -6.03
CA TYR A 238 19.14 -19.75 -5.87
C TYR A 238 17.86 -19.45 -5.12
N ILE A 239 16.74 -20.03 -5.56
CA ILE A 239 15.51 -20.08 -4.77
C ILE A 239 15.30 -21.51 -4.29
N GLY A 240 15.09 -21.69 -2.99
CA GLY A 240 14.85 -23.00 -2.40
C GLY A 240 13.73 -23.05 -1.38
N ASN A 241 13.40 -24.26 -0.98
CA ASN A 241 12.46 -24.56 0.08
C ASN A 241 13.15 -24.71 1.45
N LEU A 242 12.37 -25.06 2.47
CA LEU A 242 12.87 -25.24 3.81
C LEU A 242 13.86 -26.42 3.94
N ALA A 243 13.57 -27.54 3.27
CA ALA A 243 14.35 -28.76 3.38
C ALA A 243 15.80 -28.58 2.90
N VAL A 244 15.99 -27.91 1.76
CA VAL A 244 17.33 -27.62 1.24
C VAL A 244 18.07 -26.61 2.12
N ALA A 245 17.36 -25.59 2.64
CA ALA A 245 17.97 -24.53 3.45
C ALA A 245 18.54 -25.07 4.77
N GLN A 246 17.96 -26.15 5.31
CA GLN A 246 18.42 -26.80 6.53
C GLN A 246 19.52 -27.84 6.30
N ASN A 247 19.80 -28.20 5.04
CA ASN A 247 20.82 -29.17 4.69
C ASN A 247 22.15 -28.47 4.33
N LYS A 248 22.96 -28.15 5.35
CA LYS A 248 24.25 -27.46 5.19
C LYS A 248 25.21 -28.17 4.24
N ALA A 249 25.23 -29.51 4.22
CA ALA A 249 26.07 -30.27 3.30
C ALA A 249 25.69 -30.03 1.83
N VAL A 250 24.39 -29.95 1.53
CA VAL A 250 23.91 -29.59 0.19
C VAL A 250 24.26 -28.14 -0.15
N LEU A 251 24.11 -27.20 0.79
CA LEU A 251 24.47 -25.80 0.57
C LEU A 251 25.97 -25.63 0.26
N LEU A 252 26.85 -26.31 1.01
CA LEU A 252 28.30 -26.34 0.76
C LEU A 252 28.60 -26.93 -0.62
N LYS A 253 27.94 -28.05 -0.98
CA LYS A 253 28.12 -28.69 -2.30
C LYS A 253 27.70 -27.78 -3.47
N LEU A 254 26.68 -26.95 -3.26
CA LEU A 254 26.23 -25.94 -4.24
C LEU A 254 27.15 -24.70 -4.26
N GLY A 255 28.04 -24.57 -3.27
CA GLY A 255 28.89 -23.40 -3.07
C GLY A 255 28.12 -22.17 -2.59
N ILE A 256 26.98 -22.35 -1.91
CA ILE A 256 26.23 -21.23 -1.33
C ILE A 256 27.08 -20.60 -0.23
N THR A 257 27.20 -19.28 -0.25
CA THR A 257 27.95 -18.51 0.76
C THR A 257 27.04 -17.61 1.60
N HIS A 258 25.83 -17.31 1.11
CA HIS A 258 24.88 -16.42 1.76
C HIS A 258 23.48 -17.04 1.78
N VAL A 259 22.78 -16.92 2.91
CA VAL A 259 21.41 -17.43 3.09
C VAL A 259 20.49 -16.29 3.51
N LEU A 260 19.50 -15.99 2.66
CA LEU A 260 18.40 -15.08 2.95
C LEU A 260 17.12 -15.91 3.24
N ASN A 261 16.73 -15.98 4.51
CA ASN A 261 15.54 -16.68 4.96
C ASN A 261 14.34 -15.73 5.00
N ALA A 262 13.46 -15.82 4.01
CA ALA A 262 12.22 -15.04 3.93
C ALA A 262 11.07 -15.61 4.79
N ALA A 263 11.35 -16.60 5.65
CA ALA A 263 10.39 -17.22 6.56
C ALA A 263 11.00 -17.39 7.96
N HIS A 264 11.88 -16.48 8.39
CA HIS A 264 12.55 -16.59 9.69
C HIS A 264 11.51 -16.63 10.84
N SER A 265 11.78 -17.44 11.86
CA SER A 265 10.90 -17.63 13.03
C SER A 265 9.50 -18.19 12.72
N LYS A 266 9.25 -18.67 11.50
CA LYS A 266 8.02 -19.42 11.18
C LYS A 266 8.18 -20.88 11.61
N GLN A 267 7.07 -21.54 11.91
CA GLN A 267 7.08 -22.93 12.36
C GLN A 267 7.85 -23.82 11.37
N GLY A 268 8.80 -24.61 11.90
CA GLY A 268 9.70 -25.45 11.11
C GLY A 268 10.86 -24.71 10.43
N SER A 269 10.82 -23.38 10.33
CA SER A 269 11.89 -22.55 9.75
C SER A 269 13.03 -22.30 10.73
N ILE A 270 13.87 -23.32 10.89
CA ILE A 270 15.10 -23.26 11.70
C ILE A 270 16.19 -22.57 10.89
N GLY A 271 16.79 -21.52 11.45
CA GLY A 271 17.93 -20.82 10.85
C GLY A 271 18.24 -19.51 11.59
N ASN A 272 19.52 -19.32 11.90
CA ASN A 272 20.14 -18.07 12.36
C ASN A 272 21.65 -18.17 12.09
N GLN A 273 22.42 -17.12 12.39
CA GLN A 273 23.87 -17.13 12.19
C GLN A 273 24.57 -18.27 12.97
N SER A 274 24.07 -18.64 14.16
CA SER A 274 24.64 -19.74 14.95
C SER A 274 24.38 -21.11 14.30
N PHE A 275 23.21 -21.34 13.71
CA PHE A 275 22.89 -22.58 13.00
C PHE A 275 23.81 -22.79 11.78
N TYR A 276 24.05 -21.73 11.02
CA TYR A 276 24.87 -21.76 9.81
C TYR A 276 26.37 -21.68 10.09
N GLY A 277 26.80 -21.19 11.26
CA GLY A 277 28.21 -21.09 11.62
C GLY A 277 28.93 -20.02 10.79
N ASN A 278 30.24 -20.19 10.60
CA ASN A 278 31.07 -19.25 9.83
C ASN A 278 31.07 -19.55 8.32
N ASP A 279 30.48 -20.67 7.91
CA ASP A 279 30.46 -21.12 6.51
C ASP A 279 29.50 -20.28 5.65
N PHE A 280 28.50 -19.65 6.27
CA PHE A 280 27.50 -18.85 5.56
C PHE A 280 27.21 -17.53 6.28
N VAL A 281 26.98 -16.47 5.50
CA VAL A 281 26.41 -15.22 6.02
C VAL A 281 24.89 -15.32 6.00
N TYR A 282 24.24 -15.12 7.15
CA TYR A 282 22.80 -15.28 7.30
C TYR A 282 22.04 -13.96 7.42
N CYS A 283 20.90 -13.86 6.74
CA CYS A 283 19.92 -12.80 6.94
C CYS A 283 18.51 -13.39 7.07
N GLY A 284 17.82 -13.07 8.17
CA GLY A 284 16.47 -13.56 8.47
C GLY A 284 15.44 -12.46 8.35
N ILE A 285 14.39 -12.69 7.56
CA ILE A 285 13.21 -11.84 7.45
C ILE A 285 12.00 -12.62 8.00
N PRO A 286 11.33 -12.13 9.06
CA PRO A 286 10.24 -12.84 9.71
C PRO A 286 8.89 -12.68 8.97
N ALA A 287 8.87 -12.93 7.65
CA ALA A 287 7.72 -12.66 6.82
C ALA A 287 6.62 -13.75 6.86
N ASP A 288 5.37 -13.30 7.02
CA ASP A 288 4.17 -14.13 6.83
C ASP A 288 3.80 -14.23 5.36
N ASP A 289 3.36 -15.43 4.94
CA ASP A 289 2.85 -15.65 3.59
C ASP A 289 1.35 -15.37 3.53
N SER A 290 0.98 -14.11 3.78
CA SER A 290 -0.42 -13.72 3.81
C SER A 290 -0.69 -12.55 2.87
N THR A 291 -1.95 -12.41 2.49
CA THR A 291 -2.44 -11.28 1.70
C THR A 291 -2.45 -9.96 2.48
N HIS A 292 -1.99 -9.95 3.74
CA HIS A 292 -1.98 -8.79 4.62
C HIS A 292 -0.58 -8.45 5.13
N PHE A 293 0.41 -9.32 4.90
CA PHE A 293 1.79 -9.05 5.31
C PHE A 293 2.44 -8.05 4.38
N ASP A 294 3.06 -7.04 4.96
CA ASP A 294 3.77 -6.02 4.20
C ASP A 294 5.21 -6.45 3.90
N LEU A 295 5.44 -7.03 2.72
CA LEU A 295 6.78 -7.45 2.31
C LEU A 295 7.62 -6.30 1.70
N ASP A 296 6.99 -5.19 1.33
CA ASP A 296 7.63 -4.04 0.66
C ASP A 296 8.73 -3.40 1.51
N VAL A 297 8.53 -3.33 2.83
CA VAL A 297 9.56 -2.81 3.76
C VAL A 297 10.85 -3.63 3.73
N TYR A 298 10.82 -4.85 3.20
CA TYR A 298 11.99 -5.71 3.06
C TYR A 298 12.56 -5.75 1.63
N PHE A 299 11.94 -5.11 0.64
CA PHE A 299 12.43 -5.14 -0.74
C PHE A 299 13.84 -4.58 -0.87
N GLN A 300 14.10 -3.36 -0.37
CA GLN A 300 15.43 -2.77 -0.44
C GLN A 300 16.44 -3.51 0.45
N PRO A 301 16.18 -3.79 1.75
CA PRO A 301 17.15 -4.53 2.58
C PRO A 301 17.51 -5.92 2.04
N ALA A 302 16.53 -6.66 1.50
CA ALA A 302 16.78 -7.96 0.88
C ALA A 302 17.60 -7.81 -0.41
N ALA A 303 17.25 -6.84 -1.25
CA ALA A 303 17.98 -6.57 -2.48
C ALA A 303 19.44 -6.16 -2.20
N ASP A 304 19.68 -5.33 -1.19
CA ASP A 304 21.01 -4.90 -0.76
C ASP A 304 21.84 -6.09 -0.27
N PHE A 305 21.23 -6.99 0.52
CA PHE A 305 21.88 -8.22 0.98
C PHE A 305 22.31 -9.10 -0.20
N ILE A 306 21.39 -9.37 -1.14
CA ILE A 306 21.68 -10.15 -2.34
C ILE A 306 22.78 -9.47 -3.18
N HIS A 307 22.67 -8.16 -3.40
CA HIS A 307 23.64 -7.42 -4.20
C HIS A 307 25.03 -7.41 -3.58
N LYS A 308 25.13 -7.21 -2.26
CA LYS A 308 26.39 -7.25 -1.52
C LYS A 308 27.05 -8.62 -1.63
N ALA A 309 26.27 -9.69 -1.44
CA ALA A 309 26.77 -11.06 -1.54
C ALA A 309 27.35 -11.35 -2.93
N LEU A 310 26.67 -10.92 -3.99
CA LEU A 310 27.10 -11.14 -5.38
C LEU A 310 28.31 -10.29 -5.81
N LYS A 311 28.73 -9.31 -5.00
CA LYS A 311 30.00 -8.60 -5.21
C LYS A 311 31.22 -9.38 -4.72
N SER A 312 31.03 -10.37 -3.87
CA SER A 312 32.10 -11.27 -3.46
C SER A 312 32.47 -12.20 -4.63
N PRO A 313 33.77 -12.49 -4.88
CA PRO A 313 34.20 -13.33 -6.00
C PRO A 313 33.48 -14.69 -6.09
N ASP A 314 33.26 -15.33 -4.93
CA ASP A 314 32.56 -16.62 -4.82
C ASP A 314 31.14 -16.48 -4.24
N GLY A 315 30.56 -15.28 -4.38
CA GLY A 315 29.25 -14.95 -3.85
C GLY A 315 28.13 -15.75 -4.51
N LYS A 316 27.48 -16.64 -3.75
CA LYS A 316 26.25 -17.32 -4.16
C LYS A 316 25.20 -17.25 -3.05
N VAL A 317 23.99 -16.87 -3.42
CA VAL A 317 22.92 -16.57 -2.47
C VAL A 317 21.80 -17.57 -2.60
N LEU A 318 21.43 -18.23 -1.51
CA LEU A 318 20.15 -18.92 -1.39
C LEU A 318 19.12 -17.97 -0.79
N VAL A 319 18.05 -17.70 -1.53
CA VAL A 319 16.85 -17.01 -1.03
C VAL A 319 15.74 -18.05 -0.85
N HIS A 320 15.38 -18.37 0.39
CA HIS A 320 14.39 -19.41 0.65
C HIS A 320 13.20 -18.92 1.47
N CYS A 321 12.10 -19.67 1.39
CA CYS A 321 11.01 -19.58 2.35
C CYS A 321 10.56 -21.02 2.68
N ILE A 322 9.31 -21.24 3.10
CA ILE A 322 8.84 -22.59 3.42
C ILE A 322 8.83 -23.48 2.15
N MET A 323 8.15 -23.03 1.09
CA MET A 323 8.03 -23.79 -0.17
C MET A 323 8.97 -23.30 -1.29
N GLY A 324 9.62 -22.15 -1.11
CA GLY A 324 10.39 -21.53 -2.19
C GLY A 324 9.54 -21.01 -3.36
N MET A 325 8.29 -20.61 -3.10
CA MET A 325 7.32 -20.20 -4.15
C MET A 325 6.89 -18.74 -4.09
N SER A 326 6.59 -18.20 -2.91
CA SER A 326 5.91 -16.90 -2.75
C SER A 326 6.84 -15.82 -2.18
N ARG A 327 7.17 -15.88 -0.88
CA ARG A 327 8.02 -14.85 -0.22
C ARG A 327 9.41 -14.73 -0.86
N SER A 328 10.10 -15.86 -1.04
CA SER A 328 11.46 -15.88 -1.59
C SER A 328 11.52 -15.38 -3.03
N SER A 329 10.59 -15.83 -3.88
CA SER A 329 10.51 -15.37 -5.27
C SER A 329 10.15 -13.89 -5.36
N THR A 330 9.28 -13.38 -4.47
CA THR A 330 8.96 -11.95 -4.39
C THR A 330 10.21 -11.11 -4.11
N LEU A 331 11.06 -11.53 -3.15
CA LEU A 331 12.29 -10.80 -2.84
C LEU A 331 13.32 -10.87 -3.98
N VAL A 332 13.43 -11.99 -4.69
CA VAL A 332 14.29 -12.09 -5.89
C VAL A 332 13.77 -11.21 -7.02
N LEU A 333 12.45 -11.17 -7.26
CA LEU A 333 11.84 -10.26 -8.24
C LEU A 333 12.14 -8.81 -7.90
N ALA A 334 11.97 -8.41 -6.63
CA ALA A 334 12.29 -7.07 -6.17
C ALA A 334 13.77 -6.72 -6.41
N TYR A 335 14.69 -7.64 -6.11
CA TYR A 335 16.12 -7.46 -6.40
C TYR A 335 16.39 -7.23 -7.90
N LEU A 336 15.81 -8.05 -8.78
CA LEU A 336 15.97 -7.90 -10.23
C LEU A 336 15.42 -6.55 -10.73
N MET A 337 14.33 -6.07 -10.14
CA MET A 337 13.78 -4.75 -10.47
C MET A 337 14.69 -3.63 -9.97
N ILE A 338 15.17 -3.71 -8.73
CA ILE A 338 15.95 -2.66 -8.07
C ILE A 338 17.35 -2.52 -8.68
N TYR A 339 18.10 -3.62 -8.79
CA TYR A 339 19.52 -3.62 -9.17
C TYR A 339 19.77 -3.95 -10.64
N HIS A 340 18.90 -4.74 -11.28
CA HIS A 340 19.01 -5.02 -12.72
C HIS A 340 18.05 -4.17 -13.57
N HIS A 341 17.27 -3.30 -12.92
CA HIS A 341 16.36 -2.35 -13.56
C HIS A 341 15.36 -3.01 -14.52
N LEU A 342 15.03 -4.28 -14.28
CA LEU A 342 14.08 -5.02 -15.09
C LEU A 342 12.65 -4.58 -14.78
N PRO A 343 11.79 -4.34 -15.80
CA PRO A 343 10.35 -4.25 -15.58
C PRO A 343 9.80 -5.53 -14.95
N LEU A 344 8.82 -5.42 -14.07
CA LEU A 344 8.25 -6.56 -13.33
C LEU A 344 7.87 -7.72 -14.26
N LYS A 345 7.18 -7.43 -15.38
CA LYS A 345 6.78 -8.47 -16.34
C LYS A 345 7.97 -9.27 -16.86
N GLN A 346 9.09 -8.60 -17.16
CA GLN A 346 10.30 -9.24 -17.67
C GLN A 346 11.03 -10.02 -16.58
N ALA A 347 11.11 -9.48 -15.36
CA ALA A 347 11.67 -10.20 -14.21
C ALA A 347 10.86 -11.47 -13.91
N LEU A 348 9.53 -11.39 -13.94
CA LEU A 348 8.64 -12.53 -13.73
C LEU A 348 8.84 -13.59 -14.81
N GLN A 349 8.85 -13.17 -16.09
CA GLN A 349 9.12 -14.06 -17.21
C GLN A 349 10.44 -14.80 -17.02
N LYS A 350 11.53 -14.13 -16.64
CA LYS A 350 12.82 -14.77 -16.41
C LYS A 350 12.77 -15.84 -15.31
N LEU A 351 12.07 -15.58 -14.20
CA LEU A 351 11.96 -16.56 -13.11
C LEU A 351 11.10 -17.77 -13.47
N ILE A 352 9.94 -17.58 -14.11
CA ILE A 352 9.03 -18.70 -14.42
C ILE A 352 9.60 -19.69 -15.46
N HIS A 353 10.63 -19.28 -16.22
CA HIS A 353 11.38 -20.18 -17.10
C HIS A 353 12.44 -21.01 -16.36
N LYS A 354 12.73 -20.68 -15.10
CA LYS A 354 13.74 -21.36 -14.27
C LYS A 354 13.13 -22.15 -13.11
N ARG A 355 12.02 -21.68 -12.54
CA ARG A 355 11.37 -22.29 -11.39
C ARG A 355 9.89 -21.99 -11.34
N ALA A 356 9.09 -22.95 -10.88
CA ALA A 356 7.71 -22.71 -10.49
C ALA A 356 7.64 -21.77 -9.28
N ILE A 357 7.05 -20.58 -9.47
CA ILE A 357 6.84 -19.59 -8.41
C ILE A 357 5.38 -19.15 -8.40
N TYR A 358 4.89 -18.71 -7.24
CA TYR A 358 3.54 -18.19 -7.11
C TYR A 358 3.44 -17.20 -5.93
N PRO A 359 3.92 -15.95 -6.09
CA PRO A 359 3.67 -14.89 -5.11
C PRO A 359 2.18 -14.73 -4.84
N ASN A 360 1.81 -14.54 -3.58
CA ASN A 360 0.41 -14.26 -3.25
C ASN A 360 -0.07 -12.92 -3.85
N ARG A 361 -1.39 -12.73 -3.89
CA ARG A 361 -2.03 -11.57 -4.54
C ARG A 361 -1.52 -10.22 -4.02
N ASN A 362 -1.26 -10.11 -2.71
CA ASN A 362 -0.74 -8.90 -2.10
C ASN A 362 0.70 -8.63 -2.54
N PHE A 363 1.56 -9.65 -2.55
CA PHE A 363 2.94 -9.51 -3.00
C PHE A 363 3.05 -9.12 -4.47
N LEU A 364 2.17 -9.63 -5.33
CA LEU A 364 2.06 -9.17 -6.73
C LEU A 364 1.67 -7.69 -6.80
N ALA A 365 0.75 -7.22 -5.94
CA ALA A 365 0.37 -5.82 -5.87
C ALA A 365 1.52 -4.93 -5.37
N LEU A 366 2.30 -5.38 -4.38
CA LEU A 366 3.49 -4.69 -3.89
C LEU A 366 4.57 -4.58 -4.99
N LEU A 367 4.79 -5.64 -5.76
CA LEU A 367 5.71 -5.62 -6.91
C LEU A 367 5.22 -4.67 -8.01
N LEU A 368 3.92 -4.58 -8.27
CA LEU A 368 3.38 -3.59 -9.21
C LEU A 368 3.61 -2.15 -8.71
N ASP A 369 3.47 -1.89 -7.40
CA ASP A 369 3.81 -0.59 -6.82
C ASP A 369 5.30 -0.28 -7.04
N LEU A 370 6.19 -1.25 -6.81
CA LEU A 370 7.62 -1.10 -7.07
C LEU A 370 7.91 -0.81 -8.56
N ASP A 371 7.26 -1.50 -9.49
CA ASP A 371 7.46 -1.32 -10.94
C ASP A 371 7.08 0.10 -11.40
N LEU A 372 5.97 0.61 -10.86
CA LEU A 372 5.52 1.99 -11.08
C LEU A 372 6.52 3.00 -10.51
N GLN A 373 7.04 2.76 -9.30
CA GLN A 373 8.04 3.62 -8.68
C GLN A 373 9.35 3.66 -9.50
N MET A 374 9.82 2.51 -9.98
CA MET A 374 11.03 2.40 -10.78
C MET A 374 10.89 3.05 -12.17
N THR A 375 9.73 2.88 -12.81
CA THR A 375 9.43 3.54 -14.09
C THR A 375 9.43 5.06 -13.97
N ARG A 376 8.95 5.60 -12.84
CA ARG A 376 8.98 7.04 -12.56
C ARG A 376 10.40 7.55 -12.37
N LYS A 377 11.23 6.87 -11.57
CA LYS A 377 12.64 7.24 -11.36
C LYS A 377 13.43 7.34 -12.67
N LYS A 378 13.23 6.38 -13.60
CA LYS A 378 13.87 6.39 -14.92
C LYS A 378 13.51 7.63 -15.74
N LYS A 379 12.26 8.09 -15.68
CA LYS A 379 11.81 9.29 -16.41
C LYS A 379 12.37 10.58 -15.82
N THR A 380 12.46 10.66 -14.49
CA THR A 380 13.02 11.86 -13.83
C THR A 380 14.53 12.00 -14.07
N CYS A 381 15.28 10.90 -14.16
CA CYS A 381 16.71 10.92 -14.51
C CYS A 381 17.00 11.15 -16.01
N GLN A 382 16.01 11.15 -16.90
CA GLN A 382 16.19 11.42 -18.34
C GLN A 382 15.87 12.87 -18.72
N ILE A 383 15.33 13.66 -17.79
CA ILE A 383 14.93 15.06 -18.00
C ILE A 383 15.93 16.04 -17.33
N LEU A 384 16.84 15.49 -16.51
CA LEU A 384 18.03 16.17 -15.97
C LEU A 384 19.25 15.71 -16.76
#